data_AF-A0A6L6QE31-F1
#
_entry.id   AF-A0A6L6QE31-F1
#
_cell.length_a   1.000
_cell.length_b   1.000
_cell.length_c   1.000
_cell.angle_alpha   90.00
_cell.angle_beta   90.00
_cell.angle_gamma   90.00
#
_symmetry.space_group_name_H-M   'P 1'
#
loop_
_entity.id
_entity.type
_entity.pdbx_description
1 polymer ?
#
loop_
_entity_poly.entity_id
_entity_poly.type
_entity_poly.pdbx_seq_one_letter_code
_entity_poly.pdbx_strand_id
1 'polypeptide(L)'
;MTKHFSGAASEADEYRVFTLRNASDMVVTVSECGAALCGWRAPDRYGRIADVLLEPGCSAKAALWQGRHDDSGVRLLRMENGDGVAQLAKYHLDDDGSLTVEHEVVAMALTPLETASNPCFNLNGATADVGDHMVQIDADYYVEVDAGGAPSGVAAVGGTAFDFRHPAPIGARLGWPDSQLVGRSGFDHCFFVRDHFAGGQGPLRKVARIADPASGRCLQVHTTEAALKFRAGPQGGFIIESRARPELASAAWPNVLLLPGQVYRQTTVYRLSLEA
;
A
#
# COMPACT_ATOMS: atom_id res chain seq x y z
N MET A 1 17.99 -4.67 -16.63
CA MET A 1 17.61 -4.93 -18.04
C MET A 1 16.21 -4.38 -18.20
N THR A 2 16.05 -3.23 -18.85
CA THR A 2 14.74 -2.56 -19.05
C THR A 2 13.91 -3.38 -20.04
N LYS A 3 12.69 -3.77 -19.67
CA LYS A 3 11.74 -4.40 -20.60
C LYS A 3 10.61 -3.43 -20.91
N HIS A 4 10.31 -3.31 -22.20
CA HIS A 4 9.14 -2.61 -22.71
C HIS A 4 7.97 -3.61 -22.74
N PHE A 5 6.82 -3.23 -22.21
CA PHE A 5 5.63 -4.09 -22.21
C PHE A 5 4.49 -3.40 -22.96
N SER A 6 3.85 -4.09 -23.89
CA SER A 6 2.61 -3.64 -24.52
C SER A 6 1.44 -4.48 -24.01
N GLY A 7 0.52 -3.85 -23.29
CA GLY A 7 -0.78 -4.43 -22.91
C GLY A 7 -1.87 -3.92 -23.87
N ALA A 8 -2.76 -4.80 -24.33
CA ALA A 8 -3.76 -4.50 -25.35
C ALA A 8 -4.94 -3.65 -24.81
N ALA A 9 -5.01 -2.37 -25.21
CA ALA A 9 -6.18 -1.69 -25.80
C ALA A 9 -5.96 -0.16 -25.88
N SER A 10 -6.20 0.40 -27.08
CA SER A 10 -6.18 1.81 -27.53
C SER A 10 -4.87 2.60 -27.32
N GLU A 11 -4.14 2.85 -28.42
CA GLU A 11 -2.97 3.76 -28.55
C GLU A 11 -2.11 3.88 -27.28
N ALA A 12 -1.49 2.77 -26.90
CA ALA A 12 -0.72 2.67 -25.67
C ALA A 12 0.56 3.51 -25.73
N ASP A 13 0.64 4.55 -24.90
CA ASP A 13 1.91 5.14 -24.50
C ASP A 13 2.84 4.02 -24.02
N GLU A 14 3.93 3.79 -24.73
CA GLU A 14 4.94 2.81 -24.37
C GLU A 14 5.61 3.26 -23.06
N TYR A 15 5.42 2.52 -21.97
CA TYR A 15 6.01 2.84 -20.66
C TYR A 15 7.02 1.78 -20.23
N ARG A 16 8.01 2.19 -19.43
CA ARG A 16 9.06 1.27 -18.95
C ARG A 16 8.68 0.59 -17.64
N VAL A 17 9.15 -0.65 -17.50
CA VAL A 17 9.15 -1.39 -16.25
C VAL A 17 10.59 -1.63 -15.81
N PHE A 18 10.88 -1.28 -14.57
CA PHE A 18 12.17 -1.47 -13.91
C PHE A 18 12.14 -2.73 -13.07
N THR A 19 13.29 -3.37 -12.89
CA THR A 19 13.44 -4.60 -12.12
C THR A 19 14.49 -4.42 -11.03
N LEU A 20 14.11 -4.66 -9.79
CA LEU A 20 14.96 -4.75 -8.62
C LEU A 20 15.14 -6.22 -8.26
N ARG A 21 16.36 -6.61 -7.91
CA ARG A 21 16.69 -7.99 -7.51
C ARG A 21 17.65 -7.95 -6.33
N ASN A 22 17.41 -8.78 -5.34
CA ASN A 22 18.30 -8.92 -4.18
C ASN A 22 19.08 -10.24 -4.23
N ALA A 23 20.00 -10.44 -3.27
CA ALA A 23 20.82 -11.65 -3.17
C ALA A 23 20.03 -12.92 -2.86
N SER A 24 18.81 -12.79 -2.33
CA SER A 24 17.88 -13.89 -2.00
C SER A 24 16.97 -14.28 -3.19
N ASP A 25 17.34 -13.88 -4.41
CA ASP A 25 16.59 -14.10 -5.66
C ASP A 25 15.15 -13.50 -5.68
N MET A 26 14.79 -12.66 -4.71
CA MET A 26 13.53 -11.89 -4.79
C MET A 26 13.63 -10.88 -5.92
N VAL A 27 12.52 -10.70 -6.64
CA VAL A 27 12.43 -9.78 -7.77
C VAL A 27 11.22 -8.89 -7.60
N VAL A 28 11.43 -7.57 -7.59
CA VAL A 28 10.37 -6.56 -7.59
C VAL A 28 10.37 -5.83 -8.91
N THR A 29 9.20 -5.59 -9.50
CA THR A 29 9.03 -4.78 -10.71
C THR A 29 8.22 -3.52 -10.43
N VAL A 30 8.67 -2.39 -11.00
CA VAL A 30 8.08 -1.07 -10.82
C VAL A 30 7.82 -0.44 -12.18
N SER A 31 6.63 0.11 -12.41
CA SER A 31 6.23 0.73 -13.68
C SER A 31 6.31 2.24 -13.64
N GLU A 32 6.68 2.86 -14.77
CA GLU A 32 6.51 4.30 -14.99
C GLU A 32 5.04 4.73 -14.96
N CYS A 33 4.13 3.83 -15.29
CA CYS A 33 2.71 4.11 -15.14
C CYS A 33 2.34 4.07 -13.65
N GLY A 34 2.00 5.25 -13.11
CA GLY A 34 1.57 5.44 -11.73
C GLY A 34 2.64 5.21 -10.67
N ALA A 35 3.91 5.05 -11.03
CA ALA A 35 4.95 4.57 -10.12
C ALA A 35 4.52 3.26 -9.40
N ALA A 36 3.78 2.40 -10.10
CA ALA A 36 3.13 1.26 -9.47
C ALA A 36 4.09 0.08 -9.27
N LEU A 37 3.93 -0.64 -8.15
CA LEU A 37 4.48 -1.98 -8.01
C LEU A 37 3.66 -2.94 -8.88
N CYS A 38 4.32 -3.65 -9.79
CA CYS A 38 3.66 -4.53 -10.75
C CYS A 38 3.86 -6.01 -10.45
N GLY A 39 4.90 -6.36 -9.69
CA GLY A 39 5.22 -7.73 -9.36
C GLY A 39 6.22 -7.82 -8.23
N TRP A 40 6.07 -8.82 -7.38
CA TRP A 40 7.00 -9.17 -6.33
C TRP A 40 7.09 -10.69 -6.23
N ARG A 41 8.12 -11.25 -6.87
CA ARG A 41 8.38 -12.69 -6.85
C ARG A 41 9.20 -13.05 -5.62
N ALA A 42 8.66 -13.94 -4.79
CA ALA A 42 9.29 -14.37 -3.55
C ALA A 42 9.11 -15.87 -3.27
N PRO A 43 10.06 -16.51 -2.58
CA PRO A 43 9.94 -17.90 -2.15
C PRO A 43 8.87 -18.09 -1.09
N ASP A 44 8.32 -19.30 -1.00
CA ASP A 44 7.60 -19.80 0.16
C ASP A 44 8.50 -20.69 1.03
N ARG A 45 7.98 -21.25 2.12
CA ARG A 45 8.71 -22.15 3.03
C ARG A 45 9.23 -23.43 2.37
N TYR A 46 8.76 -23.76 1.16
CA TYR A 46 9.17 -24.92 0.37
C TYR A 46 10.10 -24.53 -0.78
N GLY A 47 10.52 -23.27 -0.87
CA GLY A 47 11.38 -22.73 -1.93
C GLY A 47 10.66 -22.45 -3.25
N ARG A 48 9.32 -22.51 -3.29
CA ARG A 48 8.55 -22.22 -4.51
C ARG A 48 8.40 -20.72 -4.69
N ILE A 49 8.86 -20.21 -5.83
CA ILE A 49 8.73 -18.79 -6.19
C ILE A 49 7.32 -18.52 -6.75
N ALA A 50 6.62 -17.54 -6.22
CA ALA A 50 5.39 -17.00 -6.80
C ALA A 50 5.39 -15.47 -6.74
N ASP A 51 4.62 -14.83 -7.61
CA ASP A 51 4.33 -13.40 -7.49
C ASP A 51 3.28 -13.18 -6.41
N VAL A 52 3.59 -12.34 -5.43
CA VAL A 52 2.67 -12.02 -4.31
C VAL A 52 1.89 -10.74 -4.55
N LEU A 53 2.06 -10.08 -5.68
CA LEU A 53 1.22 -8.97 -6.12
C LEU A 53 0.21 -9.45 -7.16
N LEU A 54 -1.02 -8.98 -7.02
CA LEU A 54 -2.01 -9.05 -8.10
C LEU A 54 -1.79 -7.84 -9.00
N GLU A 55 -1.58 -8.08 -10.30
CA GLU A 55 -1.31 -7.02 -11.27
C GLU A 55 -2.35 -5.89 -11.16
N PRO A 56 -1.98 -4.69 -10.65
CA PRO A 56 -2.70 -3.50 -11.04
C PRO A 56 -2.18 -3.18 -12.44
N GLY A 57 -2.87 -3.64 -13.48
CA GLY A 57 -2.61 -3.15 -14.82
C GLY A 57 -2.56 -1.61 -14.79
N CYS A 58 -1.65 -1.00 -15.55
CA CYS A 58 -1.63 0.44 -15.77
C CYS A 58 -3.05 0.90 -16.13
N SER A 59 -3.75 1.54 -15.20
CA SER A 59 -5.06 2.12 -15.52
C SER A 59 -4.83 3.18 -16.58
N ALA A 60 -5.70 3.28 -17.60
CA ALA A 60 -5.61 4.34 -18.61
C ALA A 60 -5.66 5.76 -18.02
N LYS A 61 -6.02 5.90 -16.72
CA LYS A 61 -6.02 7.16 -15.97
C LYS A 61 -4.76 7.39 -15.12
N ALA A 62 -3.87 6.41 -15.02
CA ALA A 62 -2.68 6.53 -14.19
C ALA A 62 -1.67 7.45 -14.86
N ALA A 63 -1.11 8.38 -14.09
CA ALA A 63 -0.16 9.34 -14.63
C ALA A 63 1.18 8.67 -14.97
N LEU A 64 1.82 9.14 -16.03
CA LEU A 64 3.14 8.65 -16.44
C LEU A 64 4.25 9.35 -15.64
N TRP A 65 5.25 8.58 -15.22
CA TRP A 65 6.43 9.03 -14.51
C TRP A 65 7.69 8.82 -15.34
N GLN A 66 8.69 9.66 -15.15
CA GLN A 66 10.01 9.51 -15.75
C GLN A 66 10.93 8.74 -14.82
N GLY A 67 11.15 7.47 -15.13
CA GLY A 67 11.96 6.56 -14.34
C GLY A 67 13.41 6.42 -14.80
N ARG A 68 14.30 6.09 -13.86
CA ARG A 68 15.68 5.66 -14.11
C ARG A 68 16.18 4.76 -12.99
N HIS A 69 17.12 3.89 -13.30
CA HIS A 69 17.92 3.23 -12.28
C HIS A 69 18.88 4.25 -11.63
N ASP A 70 19.13 4.08 -10.34
CA ASP A 70 20.27 4.67 -9.64
C ASP A 70 21.12 3.56 -9.00
N ASP A 71 22.23 3.92 -8.33
CA ASP A 71 23.23 2.96 -7.82
C ASP A 71 22.63 1.93 -6.84
N SER A 72 21.49 2.27 -6.21
CA SER A 72 20.84 1.46 -5.20
C SER A 72 19.45 0.97 -5.59
N GLY A 73 18.81 1.49 -6.63
CA GLY A 73 17.42 1.15 -6.90
C GLY A 73 16.81 1.80 -8.14
N VAL A 74 15.56 2.25 -7.99
CA VAL A 74 14.78 2.89 -9.05
C VAL A 74 14.22 4.20 -8.52
N ARG A 75 14.33 5.25 -9.33
CA ARG A 75 13.79 6.58 -9.05
C ARG A 75 12.83 6.97 -10.17
N LEU A 76 11.62 7.39 -9.80
CA LEU A 76 10.60 7.89 -10.69
C LEU A 76 10.24 9.33 -10.32
N LEU A 77 10.25 10.22 -11.30
CA LEU A 77 9.91 11.63 -11.14
C LEU A 77 8.67 11.96 -11.97
N ARG A 78 7.75 12.71 -11.36
CA ARG A 78 6.59 13.28 -12.04
C ARG A 78 6.52 14.78 -11.79
N MET A 79 6.28 15.53 -12.86
CA MET A 79 6.05 16.97 -12.83
C MET A 79 4.68 17.23 -13.43
N GLU A 80 3.76 17.78 -12.65
CA GLU A 80 2.45 18.20 -13.16
C GLU A 80 2.54 19.62 -13.72
N ASN A 81 2.34 19.76 -15.03
CA ASN A 81 2.28 21.05 -15.69
C ASN A 81 0.93 21.71 -15.36
N GLY A 82 0.94 22.78 -14.57
CA GLY A 82 -0.26 23.54 -14.20
C GLY A 82 -0.29 23.91 -12.71
N ASP A 83 -0.28 22.89 -11.84
CA ASP A 83 -0.37 23.07 -10.38
C ASP A 83 0.99 23.26 -9.71
N GLY A 84 2.08 23.08 -10.46
CA GLY A 84 3.45 23.23 -9.97
C GLY A 84 3.82 22.19 -8.92
N VAL A 85 3.26 20.98 -9.03
CA VAL A 85 3.57 19.85 -8.15
C VAL A 85 4.66 18.99 -8.77
N ALA A 86 5.69 18.71 -7.99
CA ALA A 86 6.74 17.76 -8.28
C ALA A 86 6.63 16.58 -7.30
N GLN A 87 6.62 15.36 -7.82
CA GLN A 87 6.59 14.14 -7.02
C GLN A 87 7.77 13.26 -7.38
N LEU A 88 8.40 12.68 -6.37
CA LEU A 88 9.53 11.78 -6.49
C LEU A 88 9.24 10.50 -5.72
N ALA A 89 9.30 9.35 -6.39
CA ALA A 89 9.23 8.04 -5.76
C ALA A 89 10.56 7.32 -5.93
N LYS A 90 11.09 6.75 -4.84
CA LYS A 90 12.30 5.92 -4.86
C LYS A 90 12.00 4.55 -4.28
N TYR A 91 12.55 3.52 -4.94
CA TYR A 91 12.36 2.12 -4.58
C TYR A 91 13.73 1.49 -4.38
N HIS A 92 13.92 0.87 -3.23
CA HIS A 92 15.12 0.13 -2.86
C HIS A 92 14.73 -1.24 -2.32
N LEU A 93 15.36 -2.31 -2.80
CA LEU A 93 15.11 -3.68 -2.34
C LEU A 93 16.38 -4.22 -1.68
N ASP A 94 16.29 -4.46 -0.36
CA ASP A 94 17.35 -5.02 0.46
C ASP A 94 17.37 -6.56 0.41
N ASP A 95 18.51 -7.15 0.78
CA ASP A 95 18.72 -8.61 0.81
C ASP A 95 17.85 -9.36 1.81
N ASP A 96 17.35 -8.67 2.83
CA ASP A 96 16.45 -9.22 3.84
C ASP A 96 14.97 -9.23 3.43
N GLY A 97 14.68 -8.82 2.19
CA GLY A 97 13.33 -8.75 1.63
C GLY A 97 12.59 -7.45 1.95
N SER A 98 13.28 -6.43 2.48
CA SER A 98 12.70 -5.09 2.67
C SER A 98 12.68 -4.32 1.35
N LEU A 99 11.50 -3.96 0.89
CA LEU A 99 11.26 -2.98 -0.16
C LEU A 99 10.93 -1.63 0.48
N THR A 100 11.89 -0.72 0.46
CA THR A 100 11.73 0.66 0.92
C THR A 100 11.19 1.52 -0.23
N VAL A 101 10.07 2.20 0.04
CA VAL A 101 9.42 3.16 -0.86
C VAL A 101 9.45 4.54 -0.18
N GLU A 102 10.23 5.45 -0.76
CA GLU A 102 10.29 6.85 -0.31
C GLU A 102 9.52 7.73 -1.30
N HIS A 103 8.57 8.52 -0.80
CA HIS A 103 7.85 9.51 -1.56
C HIS A 103 8.19 10.91 -1.08
N GLU A 104 8.53 11.80 -2.01
CA GLU A 104 8.69 13.23 -1.76
C GLU A 104 7.73 14.01 -2.67
N VAL A 105 6.98 14.94 -2.08
CA VAL A 105 6.04 15.82 -2.81
C VAL A 105 6.40 17.26 -2.49
N VAL A 106 6.54 18.08 -3.54
CA VAL A 106 6.79 19.52 -3.45
C VAL A 106 5.74 20.23 -4.28
N ALA A 107 5.07 21.23 -3.71
CA ALA A 107 4.08 22.04 -4.42
C ALA A 107 4.53 23.49 -4.53
N MET A 108 4.30 24.12 -5.68
CA MET A 108 4.54 25.55 -5.91
C MET A 108 3.27 26.40 -5.73
N ALA A 109 2.14 25.76 -5.45
CA ALA A 109 0.87 26.36 -5.09
C ALA A 109 0.31 25.67 -3.83
N LEU A 110 -0.79 26.20 -3.27
CA LEU A 110 -1.51 25.51 -2.19
C LEU A 110 -2.18 24.26 -2.77
N THR A 111 -1.69 23.08 -2.41
CA THR A 111 -2.10 21.80 -3.03
C THR A 111 -2.47 20.76 -1.98
N PRO A 112 -3.61 20.08 -2.10
CA PRO A 112 -3.89 18.87 -1.30
C PRO A 112 -2.84 17.78 -1.55
N LEU A 113 -2.39 17.11 -0.50
CA LEU A 113 -1.48 15.98 -0.62
C LEU A 113 -2.23 14.74 -1.15
N GLU A 114 -1.83 14.25 -2.31
CA GLU A 114 -2.22 12.95 -2.85
C GLU A 114 -0.98 12.08 -3.02
N THR A 115 -0.96 10.89 -2.40
CA THR A 115 0.07 9.88 -2.65
C THR A 115 -0.57 8.66 -3.29
N ALA A 116 0.09 8.14 -4.32
CA ALA A 116 -0.39 7.01 -5.12
C ALA A 116 0.48 5.78 -4.82
N SER A 117 -0.02 4.86 -4.00
CA SER A 117 0.50 3.48 -3.97
C SER A 117 -0.51 2.56 -3.32
N ASN A 118 -1.07 1.65 -4.11
CA ASN A 118 -2.19 0.80 -3.71
C ASN A 118 -1.87 -0.67 -4.03
N PRO A 119 -0.69 -1.21 -3.63
CA PRO A 119 -0.31 -2.56 -3.99
C PRO A 119 -1.35 -3.56 -3.47
N CYS A 120 -1.87 -4.38 -4.38
CA CYS A 120 -2.78 -5.45 -4.06
C CYS A 120 -1.98 -6.74 -3.93
N PHE A 121 -1.99 -7.34 -2.75
CA PHE A 121 -1.22 -8.53 -2.42
C PHE A 121 -2.09 -9.77 -2.38
N ASN A 122 -1.49 -10.91 -2.73
CA ASN A 122 -1.92 -12.22 -2.28
C ASN A 122 -0.69 -13.08 -1.97
N LEU A 123 -0.41 -13.26 -0.68
CA LEU A 123 0.80 -13.97 -0.23
C LEU A 123 0.82 -15.47 -0.58
N ASN A 124 -0.32 -16.08 -0.92
CA ASN A 124 -0.34 -17.47 -1.40
C ASN A 124 0.09 -17.59 -2.87
N GLY A 125 0.37 -16.48 -3.57
CA GLY A 125 0.72 -16.48 -4.98
C GLY A 125 -0.49 -16.51 -5.90
N ALA A 126 -1.64 -16.00 -5.44
CA ALA A 126 -2.91 -16.01 -6.17
C ALA A 126 -3.43 -17.40 -6.54
N THR A 127 -3.04 -18.44 -5.80
CA THR A 127 -3.51 -19.81 -6.00
C THR A 127 -4.85 -20.08 -5.31
N ALA A 128 -5.22 -19.25 -4.34
CA ALA A 128 -6.48 -19.31 -3.60
C ALA A 128 -6.90 -17.89 -3.16
N ASP A 129 -8.07 -17.75 -2.55
CA ASP A 129 -8.50 -16.50 -1.92
C ASP A 129 -7.61 -16.09 -0.72
N VAL A 130 -7.91 -14.92 -0.13
CA VAL A 130 -7.14 -14.36 0.99
C VAL A 130 -7.75 -14.63 2.37
N GLY A 131 -8.75 -15.51 2.46
CA GLY A 131 -9.52 -15.74 3.69
C GLY A 131 -8.67 -16.22 4.86
N ASP A 132 -7.66 -17.05 4.59
CA ASP A 132 -6.76 -17.63 5.59
C ASP A 132 -5.58 -16.71 5.95
N HIS A 133 -5.40 -15.58 5.27
CA HIS A 133 -4.36 -14.62 5.63
C HIS A 133 -4.63 -14.05 7.03
N MET A 134 -3.65 -14.21 7.91
CA MET A 134 -3.69 -13.75 9.29
C MET A 134 -3.22 -12.31 9.35
N VAL A 135 -4.16 -11.39 9.59
CA VAL A 135 -3.90 -9.94 9.65
C VAL A 135 -3.74 -9.48 11.09
N GLN A 136 -2.75 -8.64 11.33
CA GLN A 136 -2.57 -7.88 12.54
C GLN A 136 -2.31 -6.41 12.17
N ILE A 137 -3.06 -5.49 12.77
CA ILE A 137 -2.92 -4.04 12.58
C ILE A 137 -2.78 -3.41 13.97
N ASP A 138 -1.72 -2.62 14.16
CA ASP A 138 -1.47 -1.91 15.40
C ASP A 138 -2.32 -0.62 15.46
N ALA A 139 -3.61 -0.78 15.76
CA ALA A 139 -4.58 0.31 15.81
C ALA A 139 -5.66 0.03 16.86
N ASP A 140 -6.10 1.08 17.57
CA ASP A 140 -7.20 1.01 18.55
C ASP A 140 -8.51 1.60 18.00
N TYR A 141 -8.45 2.36 16.89
CA TYR A 141 -9.59 3.02 16.25
C TYR A 141 -9.55 2.86 14.74
N TYR A 142 -10.72 2.93 14.12
CA TYR A 142 -10.90 2.98 12.67
C TYR A 142 -11.96 4.02 12.28
N VAL A 143 -11.97 4.39 11.01
CA VAL A 143 -12.97 5.28 10.41
C VAL A 143 -14.18 4.46 9.98
N GLU A 144 -15.33 4.75 10.56
CA GLU A 144 -16.61 4.23 10.12
C GLU A 144 -17.04 4.87 8.80
N VAL A 145 -17.88 4.16 8.05
CA VAL A 145 -18.46 4.65 6.81
C VAL A 145 -19.98 4.61 6.85
N ASP A 146 -20.64 5.57 6.20
CA ASP A 146 -22.10 5.59 6.04
C ASP A 146 -22.57 4.58 4.98
N ALA A 147 -23.89 4.46 4.76
CA ALA A 147 -24.46 3.53 3.78
C ALA A 147 -23.93 3.73 2.35
N GLY A 148 -23.44 4.93 2.00
CA GLY A 148 -22.80 5.23 0.71
C GLY A 148 -21.32 4.87 0.64
N GLY A 149 -20.71 4.48 1.77
CA GLY A 149 -19.27 4.22 1.88
C GLY A 149 -18.44 5.47 2.18
N ALA A 150 -19.08 6.61 2.46
CA ALA A 150 -18.35 7.82 2.83
C ALA A 150 -17.95 7.77 4.30
N PRO A 151 -16.73 8.19 4.66
CA PRO A 151 -16.26 8.36 6.04
C PRO A 151 -17.27 9.16 6.89
N SER A 152 -17.72 8.58 8.00
CA SER A 152 -18.83 9.11 8.80
C SER A 152 -18.49 9.34 10.27
N GLY A 153 -17.50 8.63 10.81
CA GLY A 153 -17.19 8.68 12.23
C GLY A 153 -15.92 7.93 12.63
N VAL A 154 -15.66 7.90 13.93
CA VAL A 154 -14.55 7.15 14.54
C VAL A 154 -15.13 6.13 15.50
N ALA A 155 -14.72 4.88 15.36
CA ALA A 155 -15.08 3.81 16.27
C ALA A 155 -13.84 3.09 16.82
N ALA A 156 -13.96 2.57 18.04
CA ALA A 156 -12.96 1.69 18.61
C ALA A 156 -13.01 0.34 17.90
N VAL A 157 -11.86 -0.31 17.72
CA VAL A 157 -11.81 -1.65 17.09
C VAL A 157 -12.34 -2.74 18.02
N GLY A 158 -12.22 -2.55 19.34
CA GLY A 158 -12.56 -3.56 20.34
C GLY A 158 -14.02 -4.03 20.25
N GLY A 159 -14.22 -5.34 20.13
CA GLY A 159 -15.56 -5.94 20.05
C GLY A 159 -16.21 -5.87 18.65
N THR A 160 -15.48 -5.43 17.63
CA THR A 160 -15.97 -5.31 16.24
C THR A 160 -15.26 -6.30 15.31
N ALA A 161 -15.69 -6.37 14.04
CA ALA A 161 -14.99 -7.10 12.99
C ALA A 161 -13.57 -6.54 12.70
N PHE A 162 -13.28 -5.32 13.15
CA PHE A 162 -12.05 -4.59 12.87
C PHE A 162 -10.97 -4.79 13.93
N ASP A 163 -11.20 -5.63 14.96
CA ASP A 163 -10.19 -5.91 15.99
C ASP A 163 -9.06 -6.80 15.47
N PHE A 164 -8.11 -6.20 14.78
CA PHE A 164 -6.87 -6.84 14.31
C PHE A 164 -5.68 -6.57 15.24
N ARG A 165 -5.89 -6.15 16.49
CA ARG A 165 -4.79 -5.92 17.44
C ARG A 165 -4.01 -7.22 17.73
N HIS A 166 -4.72 -8.34 17.68
CA HIS A 166 -4.16 -9.68 17.63
C HIS A 166 -4.37 -10.28 16.23
N PRO A 167 -3.47 -11.18 15.76
CA PRO A 167 -3.62 -11.83 14.46
C PRO A 167 -4.99 -12.53 14.32
N ALA A 168 -5.72 -12.21 13.26
CA ALA A 168 -7.01 -12.84 12.94
C ALA A 168 -7.14 -13.08 11.42
N PRO A 169 -7.78 -14.17 10.98
CA PRO A 169 -7.96 -14.46 9.57
C PRO A 169 -8.98 -13.51 8.94
N ILE A 170 -8.69 -13.03 7.72
CA ILE A 170 -9.57 -12.13 6.96
C ILE A 170 -10.96 -12.74 6.83
N GLY A 171 -11.06 -14.01 6.45
CA GLY A 171 -12.33 -14.69 6.18
C GLY A 171 -13.25 -14.74 7.39
N ALA A 172 -12.73 -15.07 8.58
CA ALA A 172 -13.54 -15.10 9.80
C ALA A 172 -14.03 -13.69 10.19
N ARG A 173 -13.22 -12.66 9.97
CA ARG A 173 -13.61 -11.27 10.24
C ARG A 173 -14.62 -10.75 9.22
N LEU A 174 -14.53 -11.15 7.95
CA LEU A 174 -15.53 -10.85 6.92
C LEU A 174 -16.91 -11.45 7.25
N GLY A 175 -16.94 -12.62 7.89
CA GLY A 175 -18.18 -13.28 8.33
C GLY A 175 -18.78 -12.75 9.64
N TRP A 176 -18.16 -11.75 10.27
CA TRP A 176 -18.62 -11.21 11.55
C TRP A 176 -19.90 -10.37 11.36
N PRO A 177 -20.89 -10.46 12.28
CA PRO A 177 -22.12 -9.66 12.20
C PRO A 177 -21.85 -8.20 12.60
N ASP A 178 -21.26 -7.43 11.69
CA ASP A 178 -20.88 -6.04 11.89
C ASP A 178 -21.57 -5.13 10.88
N SER A 179 -22.20 -4.05 11.33
CA SER A 179 -22.94 -3.13 10.46
C SER A 179 -22.07 -2.44 9.42
N GLN A 180 -20.77 -2.32 9.66
CA GLN A 180 -19.84 -1.76 8.68
C GLN A 180 -19.55 -2.73 7.52
N LEU A 181 -19.83 -4.04 7.67
CA LEU A 181 -19.62 -5.07 6.64
C LEU A 181 -20.92 -5.52 5.96
N VAL A 182 -22.06 -5.44 6.66
CA VAL A 182 -23.36 -5.84 6.11
C VAL A 182 -23.68 -5.04 4.83
N GLY A 183 -23.98 -5.77 3.75
CA GLY A 183 -24.29 -5.16 2.44
C GLY A 183 -23.08 -4.65 1.66
N ARG A 184 -21.84 -4.89 2.14
CA ARG A 184 -20.60 -4.54 1.45
C ARG A 184 -19.86 -5.78 0.95
N SER A 185 -18.90 -5.56 0.04
CA SER A 185 -18.02 -6.59 -0.50
C SER A 185 -16.73 -6.79 0.32
N GLY A 186 -16.71 -6.38 1.59
CA GLY A 186 -15.60 -6.58 2.52
C GLY A 186 -15.11 -5.30 3.19
N PHE A 187 -13.86 -5.32 3.65
CA PHE A 187 -13.19 -4.18 4.25
C PHE A 187 -12.81 -3.15 3.18
N ASP A 188 -13.08 -1.87 3.46
CA ASP A 188 -12.49 -0.71 2.78
C ASP A 188 -12.37 0.46 3.77
N HIS A 189 -11.61 0.25 4.86
CA HIS A 189 -11.63 1.14 6.03
C HIS A 189 -10.23 1.64 6.37
N CYS A 190 -10.16 2.85 6.92
CA CYS A 190 -8.92 3.46 7.36
C CYS A 190 -8.75 3.29 8.87
N PHE A 191 -7.58 2.82 9.29
CA PHE A 191 -7.22 2.62 10.69
C PHE A 191 -6.34 3.76 11.19
N PHE A 192 -6.57 4.19 12.43
CA PHE A 192 -5.68 5.11 13.13
C PHE A 192 -4.56 4.27 13.75
N VAL A 193 -3.42 4.18 13.08
CA VAL A 193 -2.31 3.38 13.59
C VAL A 193 -1.78 3.97 14.89
N ARG A 194 -1.32 3.12 15.81
CA ARG A 194 -0.79 3.52 17.10
C ARG A 194 0.40 4.45 16.91
N ASP A 195 0.60 5.33 17.90
CA ASP A 195 1.56 6.43 17.85
C ASP A 195 1.37 7.28 16.58
N HIS A 196 0.12 7.59 16.23
CA HIS A 196 -0.17 8.48 15.09
C HIS A 196 0.33 9.89 15.42
N PHE A 197 1.28 10.37 14.64
CA PHE A 197 1.79 11.73 14.75
C PHE A 197 0.84 12.69 14.04
N ALA A 198 0.58 13.86 14.64
CA ALA A 198 -0.37 14.85 14.15
C ALA A 198 0.13 15.50 12.85
N GLY A 199 0.05 14.78 11.73
CA GLY A 199 0.58 15.23 10.43
C GLY A 199 1.03 14.11 9.50
N GLY A 200 1.14 12.86 10.00
CA GLY A 200 2.00 11.88 9.36
C GLY A 200 3.47 12.15 9.69
N GLN A 201 4.39 11.57 8.92
CA GLN A 201 5.84 11.83 9.01
C GLN A 201 6.51 11.59 10.39
N GLY A 202 5.99 10.65 11.17
CA GLY A 202 6.62 10.18 12.41
C GLY A 202 7.84 9.28 12.17
N PRO A 203 8.48 8.77 13.24
CA PRO A 203 9.43 7.68 13.14
C PRO A 203 8.85 6.49 12.38
N LEU A 204 9.70 5.86 11.55
CA LEU A 204 9.38 4.63 10.87
C LEU A 204 9.11 3.53 11.91
N ARG A 205 7.92 2.94 11.87
CA ARG A 205 7.48 1.91 12.82
C ARG A 205 6.61 0.87 12.16
N LYS A 206 6.61 -0.35 12.69
CA LYS A 206 5.76 -1.44 12.20
C LYS A 206 4.32 -1.16 12.58
N VAL A 207 3.42 -1.15 11.60
CA VAL A 207 1.99 -0.88 11.80
C VAL A 207 1.10 -2.04 11.42
N ALA A 208 1.58 -2.97 10.61
CA ALA A 208 0.84 -4.17 10.25
C ALA A 208 1.74 -5.38 10.00
N ARG A 209 1.15 -6.56 10.17
CA ARG A 209 1.73 -7.86 9.83
C ARG A 209 0.64 -8.74 9.22
N ILE A 210 0.94 -9.37 8.09
CA ILE A 210 0.02 -10.24 7.37
C ILE A 210 0.79 -11.49 6.99
N ALA A 211 0.28 -12.65 7.39
CA ALA A 211 0.91 -13.92 7.07
C ALA A 211 -0.06 -14.84 6.35
N ASP A 212 0.43 -15.59 5.37
CA ASP A 212 -0.27 -16.76 4.85
C ASP A 212 0.30 -18.01 5.53
N PRO A 213 -0.46 -18.69 6.40
CA PRO A 213 0.02 -19.88 7.10
C PRO A 213 0.49 -20.99 6.13
N ALA A 214 -0.16 -21.16 4.98
CA ALA A 214 0.12 -22.26 4.07
C ALA A 214 1.48 -22.10 3.36
N SER A 215 1.75 -20.95 2.76
CA SER A 215 3.06 -20.65 2.15
C SER A 215 4.13 -20.33 3.20
N GLY A 216 3.73 -19.83 4.37
CA GLY A 216 4.65 -19.26 5.36
C GLY A 216 5.22 -17.90 4.99
N ARG A 217 4.73 -17.26 3.92
CA ARG A 217 5.12 -15.87 3.60
C ARG A 217 4.49 -14.91 4.61
N CYS A 218 5.27 -13.93 5.04
CA CYS A 218 4.87 -12.89 5.98
C CYS A 218 5.26 -11.51 5.43
N LEU A 219 4.27 -10.65 5.28
CA LEU A 219 4.42 -9.24 4.97
C LEU A 219 4.36 -8.41 6.25
N GLN A 220 5.40 -7.65 6.54
CA GLN A 220 5.40 -6.60 7.56
C GLN A 220 5.36 -5.24 6.88
N VAL A 221 4.53 -4.33 7.40
CA VAL A 221 4.44 -2.96 6.89
C VAL A 221 4.94 -2.01 7.96
N HIS A 222 5.94 -1.22 7.61
CA HIS A 222 6.43 -0.11 8.43
C HIS A 222 6.16 1.21 7.70
N THR A 223 5.77 2.24 8.43
CA THR A 223 5.49 3.54 7.82
C THR A 223 5.77 4.70 8.77
N THR A 224 6.06 5.86 8.18
CA THR A 224 6.09 7.16 8.86
C THR A 224 4.70 7.76 9.03
N GLU A 225 3.69 7.21 8.34
CA GLU A 225 2.36 7.81 8.27
C GLU A 225 1.50 7.59 9.52
N ALA A 226 0.38 8.31 9.58
CA ALA A 226 -0.53 8.33 10.73
C ALA A 226 -1.72 7.39 10.60
N ALA A 227 -2.00 6.89 9.40
CA ALA A 227 -3.13 5.99 9.15
C ALA A 227 -2.79 4.91 8.12
N LEU A 228 -3.60 3.85 8.13
CA LEU A 228 -3.47 2.70 7.24
C LEU A 228 -4.83 2.35 6.64
N LYS A 229 -4.99 2.49 5.32
CA LYS A 229 -6.17 1.99 4.61
C LYS A 229 -5.98 0.49 4.37
N PHE A 230 -6.94 -0.30 4.84
CA PHE A 230 -6.99 -1.73 4.61
C PHE A 230 -8.24 -2.06 3.78
N ARG A 231 -8.01 -2.70 2.63
CA ARG A 231 -9.07 -3.22 1.77
C ARG A 231 -8.86 -4.71 1.56
N ALA A 232 -9.90 -5.49 1.80
CA ALA A 232 -9.91 -6.92 1.51
C ALA A 232 -11.36 -7.38 1.37
N GLY A 233 -11.62 -8.24 0.39
CA GLY A 233 -12.94 -8.80 0.15
C GLY A 233 -12.86 -10.29 -0.15
N PRO A 234 -13.96 -10.91 -0.58
CA PRO A 234 -13.93 -12.29 -1.09
C PRO A 234 -13.12 -12.40 -2.39
N GLN A 235 -12.84 -11.26 -3.06
CA GLN A 235 -11.94 -11.18 -4.20
C GLN A 235 -10.51 -11.44 -3.71
N GLY A 236 -9.74 -12.23 -4.45
CA GLY A 236 -8.53 -12.90 -3.96
C GLY A 236 -7.30 -12.04 -3.67
N GLY A 237 -7.43 -10.79 -3.22
CA GLY A 237 -6.31 -9.93 -2.84
C GLY A 237 -6.66 -8.95 -1.71
N PHE A 238 -5.64 -8.40 -1.07
CA PHE A 238 -5.78 -7.35 -0.06
C PHE A 238 -4.85 -6.16 -0.37
N ILE A 239 -5.28 -4.95 -0.04
CA ILE A 239 -4.51 -3.71 -0.19
C ILE A 239 -4.19 -3.14 1.18
N ILE A 240 -2.94 -2.68 1.33
CA ILE A 240 -2.48 -1.94 2.50
C ILE A 240 -1.76 -0.68 2.04
N GLU A 241 -2.39 0.45 2.32
CA GLU A 241 -1.94 1.77 1.89
C GLU A 241 -1.71 2.67 3.11
N SER A 242 -0.50 3.22 3.20
CA SER A 242 -0.13 4.16 4.26
C SER A 242 -0.60 5.57 3.90
N ARG A 243 -1.29 6.24 4.83
CA ARG A 243 -1.97 7.53 4.59
C ARG A 243 -1.55 8.57 5.63
N ALA A 244 -1.25 9.78 5.16
CA ALA A 244 -0.90 10.92 6.02
C ALA A 244 -1.95 11.23 7.08
N ARG A 245 -3.22 10.98 6.76
CA ARG A 245 -4.35 11.17 7.66
C ARG A 245 -5.35 10.02 7.51
N PRO A 246 -6.11 9.72 8.58
CA PRO A 246 -7.32 8.92 8.47
C PRO A 246 -8.26 9.63 7.49
N GLU A 247 -8.96 8.88 6.63
CA GLU A 247 -9.85 9.44 5.58
C GLU A 247 -11.09 10.18 6.12
N LEU A 248 -11.04 10.72 7.33
CA LEU A 248 -12.09 11.47 7.97
C LEU A 248 -11.69 12.95 8.08
N ALA A 249 -12.12 13.75 7.12
CA ALA A 249 -11.90 15.19 7.16
C ALA A 249 -12.70 15.82 8.31
N SER A 250 -11.99 16.40 9.29
CA SER A 250 -12.59 17.08 10.43
C SER A 250 -11.66 18.16 10.98
N ALA A 251 -12.12 18.95 11.96
CA ALA A 251 -11.26 19.91 12.65
C ALA A 251 -10.06 19.24 13.36
N ALA A 252 -10.22 18.00 13.83
CA ALA A 252 -9.14 17.23 14.48
C ALA A 252 -8.17 16.59 13.47
N TRP A 253 -8.67 16.24 12.27
CA TRP A 253 -7.90 15.65 11.17
C TRP A 253 -8.19 16.40 9.87
N PRO A 254 -7.67 17.63 9.71
CA PRO A 254 -7.82 18.36 8.46
C PRO A 254 -7.04 17.66 7.35
N ASN A 255 -7.50 17.83 6.11
CA ASN A 255 -6.74 17.41 4.93
C ASN A 255 -5.34 18.03 4.97
N VAL A 256 -4.34 17.26 4.56
CA VAL A 256 -2.96 17.78 4.45
C VAL A 256 -2.89 18.66 3.21
N LEU A 257 -2.60 19.94 3.44
CA LEU A 257 -2.34 20.91 2.38
C LEU A 257 -0.85 21.28 2.41
N LEU A 258 -0.22 21.24 1.24
CA LEU A 258 1.15 21.71 1.06
C LEU A 258 1.13 23.19 0.72
N LEU A 259 1.89 23.99 1.46
CA LEU A 259 2.15 25.38 1.12
C LEU A 259 3.20 25.47 0.00
N PRO A 260 3.21 26.56 -0.79
CA PRO A 260 4.25 26.79 -1.79
C PRO A 260 5.66 26.64 -1.23
N GLY A 261 6.47 25.76 -1.84
CA GLY A 261 7.84 25.46 -1.42
C GLY A 261 7.99 24.47 -0.26
N GLN A 262 6.87 24.05 0.36
CA GLN A 262 6.91 23.01 1.39
C GLN A 262 7.16 21.64 0.75
N VAL A 263 7.96 20.83 1.44
CA VAL A 263 8.26 19.45 1.05
C VAL A 263 7.61 18.48 2.02
N TYR A 264 6.80 17.56 1.50
CA TYR A 264 6.28 16.40 2.23
C TYR A 264 7.11 15.17 1.93
N ARG A 265 7.38 14.35 2.95
CA ARG A 265 8.16 13.12 2.85
C ARG A 265 7.46 11.98 3.57
N GLN A 266 7.28 10.88 2.87
CA GLN A 266 6.72 9.65 3.39
C GLN A 266 7.68 8.50 3.11
N THR A 267 7.87 7.62 4.09
CA THR A 267 8.57 6.35 3.90
C THR A 267 7.66 5.20 4.29
N THR A 268 7.50 4.24 3.39
CA THR A 268 6.85 2.95 3.65
C THR A 268 7.84 1.84 3.36
N VAL A 269 8.01 0.91 4.29
CA VAL A 269 8.79 -0.31 4.08
C VAL A 269 7.87 -1.51 4.12
N TYR A 270 7.79 -2.21 3.01
CA TYR A 270 7.20 -3.53 2.94
C TYR A 270 8.32 -4.54 3.14
N ARG A 271 8.27 -5.37 4.18
CA ARG A 271 9.25 -6.43 4.39
C ARG A 271 8.59 -7.77 4.19
N LEU A 272 9.02 -8.49 3.16
CA LEU A 272 8.53 -9.82 2.86
C LEU A 272 9.55 -10.85 3.34
N SER A 273 9.13 -11.73 4.24
CA SER A 273 9.97 -12.77 4.82
C SER A 273 9.21 -14.10 4.90
N LEU A 274 9.89 -15.14 5.39
CA LEU A 274 9.23 -16.36 5.84
C LEU A 274 8.93 -16.29 7.34
N GLU A 275 7.84 -16.90 7.79
CA GLU A 275 7.62 -17.19 9.22
C GLU A 275 8.65 -18.21 9.69
N ALA A 276 9.14 -17.99 10.93
CA ALA A 276 10.03 -18.92 11.61
C ALA A 276 9.30 -20.18 12.06
#